data_AF-A0A936IY74-F1
#
_entry.id   AF-A0A936IY74-F1
#
_cell.length_a   1.000
_cell.length_b   1.000
_cell.length_c   1.000
_cell.angle_alpha   90.00
_cell.angle_beta   90.00
_cell.angle_gamma   90.00
#
_symmetry.space_group_name_H-M   'P 1'
#
loop_
_entity.id
_entity.type
_entity.pdbx_description
1 polymer ?
#
loop_
_entity_poly.entity_id
_entity_poly.type
_entity_poly.pdbx_seq_one_letter_code
_entity_poly.pdbx_strand_id
1 'polypeptide(L)' 'MVSHRILDAVVESGEPVEIVRKGVVLRIAVAKTPSKLARLKKRDVFVGDPDDILRMNWLDGWSEKP' A
#
# COMPACT_ATOMS: atom_id res chain seq x y z
N MET A 1 -26.51 17.27 -2.13
CA MET A 1 -25.65 16.58 -3.11
C MET A 1 -24.28 17.25 -3.01
N VAL A 2 -23.18 16.53 -2.76
CA VAL A 2 -21.84 17.18 -2.87
C VAL A 2 -21.67 17.43 -4.37
N SER A 3 -21.50 18.68 -4.79
CA SER A 3 -21.35 19.00 -6.21
C SER A 3 -20.08 18.33 -6.73
N HIS A 4 -20.17 17.56 -7.83
CA HIS A 4 -19.04 16.82 -8.41
C HIS A 4 -17.80 17.71 -8.59
N ARG A 5 -18.00 19.00 -8.86
CA ARG A 5 -16.95 20.03 -9.00
C ARG A 5 -15.95 20.09 -7.84
N ILE A 6 -16.38 19.92 -6.58
CA ILE A 6 -15.47 20.01 -5.44
C ILE A 6 -14.57 18.76 -5.39
N LEU A 7 -15.14 17.59 -5.71
CA LEU A 7 -14.37 16.36 -5.77
C LEU A 7 -13.38 16.40 -6.93
N ASP A 8 -13.83 16.85 -8.10
CA ASP A 8 -13.00 16.99 -9.30
C ASP A 8 -11.83 17.95 -9.02
N ALA A 9 -12.10 19.11 -8.42
CA ALA A 9 -11.07 20.08 -8.05
C ALA A 9 -10.05 19.52 -7.05
N VAL A 10 -10.48 18.74 -6.05
CA VAL A 10 -9.56 18.07 -5.10
C VAL A 10 -8.72 17.01 -5.81
N VAL A 11 -9.30 16.27 -6.75
CA VAL A 11 -8.57 15.26 -7.54
C VAL A 11 -7.54 15.90 -8.48
N GLU A 12 -7.91 16.99 -9.14
CA GLU A 12 -7.04 17.73 -10.07
C GLU A 12 -5.92 18.48 -9.35
N SER A 13 -6.23 19.19 -8.27
CA SER A 13 -5.25 20.00 -7.53
C SER A 13 -4.43 19.19 -6.54
N GLY A 14 -4.98 18.11 -5.99
CA GLY A 14 -4.41 17.38 -4.86
C GLY A 14 -4.52 18.10 -3.51
N GLU A 15 -5.02 19.34 -3.49
CA GLU A 15 -5.13 20.17 -2.30
C GLU A 15 -6.38 19.80 -1.48
N PRO A 16 -6.28 19.67 -0.16
CA PRO A 16 -7.43 19.45 0.71
C PRO A 16 -8.39 20.64 0.72
N VAL A 17 -9.69 20.36 0.71
CA VAL A 17 -10.75 21.38 0.86
C VAL A 17 -11.56 21.13 2.12
N GLU A 18 -11.81 22.20 2.88
CA GLU A 18 -12.68 22.17 4.05
C GLU A 18 -14.04 22.78 3.72
N ILE A 19 -15.12 22.09 4.09
CA ILE A 19 -16.50 22.54 3.88
C ILE A 19 -17.34 22.34 5.14
N VAL A 20 -18.34 23.21 5.34
CA VAL A 20 -19.36 23.00 6.38
C VAL A 20 -20.59 22.36 5.74
N ARG A 21 -21.01 21.21 6.27
CA ARG A 21 -22.22 20.52 5.80
C ARG A 21 -23.03 20.02 6.97
N LYS A 22 -24.32 20.40 7.03
CA LYS A 22 -25.23 20.08 8.15
C LYS A 22 -24.64 20.49 9.53
N GLY A 23 -23.94 21.63 9.57
CA GLY A 23 -23.30 22.14 10.79
C GLY A 23 -22.00 21.45 11.20
N VAL A 24 -21.49 20.51 10.40
CA VAL A 24 -20.23 19.79 10.67
C VAL A 24 -19.16 20.22 9.67
N VAL A 25 -17.94 20.48 10.15
CA VAL A 25 -16.77 20.73 9.30
C VAL A 25 -16.27 19.40 8.76
N LEU A 26 -16.18 19.29 7.44
CA LEU A 26 -15.65 18.15 6.72
C LEU A 26 -14.38 18.58 5.99
N ARG A 27 -13.34 17.74 6.03
CA ARG A 27 -12.13 17.89 5.22
C ARG A 27 -12.11 16.81 4.15
N ILE A 28 -12.01 17.22 2.90
CA ILE A 28 -11.94 16.34 1.73
C ILE A 28 -10.52 16.42 1.18
N ALA A 29 -9.85 15.28 1.01
CA ALA A 29 -8.49 15.21 0.49
C ALA A 29 -8.31 13.95 -0.36
N VAL A 30 -7.38 13.99 -1.32
CA VAL A 30 -6.99 12.80 -2.07
C VAL A 30 -6.32 11.81 -1.11
N ALA A 31 -6.94 10.64 -0.95
CA ALA A 31 -6.35 9.56 -0.18
C ALA A 31 -5.28 8.87 -1.02
N LYS A 32 -4.01 8.96 -0.61
CA LYS A 32 -2.97 8.09 -1.16
C LYS A 32 -3.22 6.68 -0.65
N THR A 33 -3.76 5.82 -1.51
CA THR A 33 -3.87 4.40 -1.18
C THR A 33 -2.45 3.84 -1.01
N PRO A 34 -2.09 3.29 0.16
CA PRO A 34 -0.78 2.70 0.34
C PRO A 34 -0.59 1.58 -0.69
N SER A 35 0.63 1.45 -1.22
CA SER A 35 0.97 0.42 -2.20
C SER A 35 0.60 -0.97 -1.66
N LYS A 36 0.38 -1.94 -2.56
CA LYS A 36 0.05 -3.32 -2.15
C LYS A 36 1.08 -3.89 -1.17
N LEU A 37 2.36 -3.56 -1.38
CA LEU A 37 3.46 -3.97 -0.50
C LEU A 37 3.48 -3.22 0.84
N ALA A 38 3.10 -1.93 0.86
CA ALA A 38 2.99 -1.16 2.10
C ALA A 38 1.90 -1.68 3.05
N ARG A 39 0.98 -2.53 2.56
CA ARG A 39 -0.05 -3.21 3.38
C ARG A 39 0.40 -4.56 3.94
N LEU A 40 1.61 -5.02 3.65
CA LEU A 40 2.10 -6.30 4.16
C LEU A 40 2.27 -6.23 5.68
N LYS A 41 1.58 -7.13 6.39
CA LYS A 41 1.83 -7.32 7.82
C LYS A 41 3.23 -7.89 8.00
N LYS A 42 4.01 -7.28 8.90
CA LYS A 42 5.31 -7.82 9.33
C LYS A 42 5.12 -9.24 9.84
N ARG A 43 6.04 -10.12 9.47
CA ARG A 43 6.08 -11.54 9.85
C ARG A 43 7.49 -11.87 10.27
N ASP A 44 7.62 -12.87 11.13
CA ASP A 44 8.90 -13.52 11.34
C ASP A 44 9.26 -14.25 10.03
N VAL A 45 10.39 -13.85 9.46
CA VAL A 45 10.74 -14.19 8.06
C VAL A 45 11.42 -15.55 7.97
N PHE A 46 12.08 -15.98 9.06
CA PHE A 46 12.83 -17.22 9.13
C PHE A 46 12.23 -18.15 10.17
N VAL A 47 12.05 -19.42 9.79
CA VAL A 47 11.81 -20.52 10.72
C VAL A 47 13.10 -21.33 10.71
N GLY A 48 13.94 -21.14 11.74
CA GLY A 48 15.28 -21.74 11.81
C GLY A 48 16.40 -20.68 11.70
N ASP A 49 17.64 -21.16 11.51
CA ASP A 49 18.82 -20.32 11.36
C ASP A 49 18.94 -19.80 9.90
N PRO A 50 18.98 -18.47 9.67
CA PRO A 50 19.22 -17.93 8.33
C PRO A 50 20.50 -18.43 7.65
N ASP A 51 21.53 -18.79 8.42
CA ASP A 51 22.79 -19.32 7.89
C ASP A 51 22.60 -20.64 7.13
N ASP A 52 21.57 -21.43 7.47
CA ASP A 52 21.29 -22.69 6.80
C ASP A 52 20.90 -22.48 5.33
N ILE A 53 20.21 -21.38 5.02
CA ILE A 53 19.84 -21.02 3.65
C ILE A 53 21.09 -20.65 2.83
N LEU A 54 22.03 -19.93 3.45
CA LEU A 54 23.29 -19.55 2.81
C LEU A 54 24.19 -20.76 2.53
N ARG A 55 24.13 -21.76 3.41
CA ARG A 55 24.92 -23.00 3.32
C ARG A 55 24.24 -24.07 2.46
N MET A 56 22.99 -23.86 2.05
CA MET A 56 22.26 -24.79 1.19
C MET A 56 22.94 -24.91 -0.17
N ASN A 57 23.20 -26.15 -0.62
CA ASN A 57 23.72 -26.40 -1.95
C ASN A 57 22.59 -26.37 -2.98
N TRP A 58 22.51 -25.29 -3.75
CA TRP A 58 21.43 -25.03 -4.71
C TRP A 58 21.47 -25.96 -5.94
N LEU A 59 22.61 -26.62 -6.17
CA LEU A 59 22.80 -27.52 -7.31
C LEU A 59 22.17 -28.90 -7.08
N ASP A 60 22.02 -29.33 -5.82
CA ASP A 60 21.57 -30.70 -5.50
C ASP A 60 20.09 -30.95 -5.81
N GLY A 61 19.29 -29.88 -5.95
CA GLY A 61 17.86 -29.96 -6.25
C GLY A 61 17.47 -29.43 -7.63
N TRP A 62 18.41 -28.93 -8.42
CA TRP A 62 18.12 -28.35 -9.73
C TRP A 62 18.20 -29.41 -10.83
N SER A 63 17.03 -29.81 -11.35
CA SER A 63 16.95 -30.58 -12.59
C SER A 63 16.45 -29.67 -13.71
N GLU A 64 17.30 -29.39 -14.68
CA GLU A 64 16.86 -28.81 -15.95
C GLU A 64 15.99 -29.86 -16.65
N LYS A 65 14.69 -29.58 -16.82
CA LYS A 65 13.84 -30.42 -17.67
C LYS A 65 14.13 -30.06 -19.12
N PRO A 66 14.28 -31.06 -20.02
CA PRO A 66 14.45 -30.84 -21.44
C PRO A 66 13.21 -30.20 -22.09
#